data_AF-A0A0F9K8A5-F1
#
_entry.id   AF-A0A0F9K8A5-F1
#
_cell.length_a   1.000
_cell.length_b   1.000
_cell.length_c   1.000
_cell.angle_alpha   90.00
_cell.angle_beta   90.00
_cell.angle_gamma   90.00
#
_symmetry.space_group_name_H-M   'P 1'
#
loop_
_entity.id
_entity.type
_entity.pdbx_description
1 polymer ?
#
loop_
_entity_poly.entity_id
_entity_poly.type
_entity_poly.pdbx_seq_one_letter_code
_entity_poly.pdbx_strand_id
1 'polypeptide(L)'
;MDIQRLRNLTTGKLHTEMGHIYEDLGMLTGETGLMTHVLPRAMKAVKPWLQDKVTEARFWDGEYDTTHVGEFDLPEPTKEDQKAFFARFAEMPNPLAGKEVIIVQV
;
A
#
# COMPACT_ATOMS: atom_id res chain seq x y z
N MET A 1 -3.46 10.72 9.36
CA MET A 1 -2.77 10.37 8.10
C MET A 1 -3.31 11.31 7.04
N ASP A 2 -2.42 11.99 6.32
CA ASP A 2 -2.84 12.90 5.24
C ASP A 2 -3.71 12.14 4.21
N ILE A 3 -4.83 12.76 3.84
CA ILE A 3 -5.82 12.14 2.95
C ILE A 3 -5.22 11.86 1.58
N GLN A 4 -4.37 12.73 1.04
CA GLN A 4 -3.76 12.54 -0.28
C GLN A 4 -2.80 11.34 -0.26
N ARG A 5 -2.06 11.14 0.84
CA ARG A 5 -1.26 9.92 1.07
C ARG A 5 -2.15 8.68 1.10
N LEU A 6 -3.25 8.69 1.83
CA LEU A 6 -4.17 7.56 1.89
C LEU A 6 -4.76 7.24 0.51
N ARG A 7 -5.06 8.27 -0.29
CA ARG A 7 -5.52 8.12 -1.68
C ARG A 7 -4.49 7.46 -2.60
N ASN A 8 -3.19 7.59 -2.34
CA ASN A 8 -2.19 6.79 -3.06
C ASN A 8 -2.48 5.30 -2.93
N LEU A 9 -2.80 4.85 -1.71
CA LEU A 9 -3.01 3.45 -1.40
C LEU A 9 -4.36 2.92 -1.89
N THR A 10 -5.42 3.73 -1.80
CA THR A 10 -6.78 3.30 -2.14
C THR A 10 -7.08 3.35 -3.63
N THR A 11 -6.55 4.35 -4.35
CA THR A 11 -6.79 4.54 -5.79
C THR A 11 -5.73 3.89 -6.67
N GLY A 12 -4.51 3.69 -6.15
CA GLY A 12 -3.36 3.25 -6.95
C GLY A 12 -2.80 4.33 -7.89
N LYS A 13 -3.28 5.57 -7.79
CA LYS A 13 -2.72 6.75 -8.49
C LYS A 13 -1.80 7.51 -7.54
N LEU A 14 -0.77 8.18 -8.07
CA LEU A 14 0.16 8.96 -7.25
C LEU A 14 -0.39 10.38 -7.03
N HIS A 15 -1.06 10.62 -5.90
CA HIS A 15 -1.58 11.92 -5.45
C HIS A 15 -0.52 12.79 -4.76
N THR A 16 0.54 12.16 -4.23
CA THR A 16 1.67 12.87 -3.62
C THR A 16 3.00 12.42 -4.23
N GLU A 17 3.89 11.78 -3.47
CA GLU A 17 5.19 11.32 -3.95
C GLU A 17 5.43 9.85 -3.61
N MET A 18 6.34 9.22 -4.35
CA MET A 18 6.58 7.78 -4.22
C MET A 18 7.05 7.39 -2.81
N GLY A 19 7.84 8.25 -2.15
CA GLY A 19 8.33 8.05 -0.79
C GLY A 19 7.22 7.73 0.21
N HIS A 20 6.11 8.48 0.15
CA HIS A 20 4.95 8.25 1.01
C HIS A 20 4.39 6.83 0.88
N ILE A 21 4.36 6.25 -0.33
CA ILE A 21 3.87 4.87 -0.50
C ILE A 21 4.77 3.86 0.23
N TYR A 22 6.08 4.05 0.22
CA TYR A 22 7.00 3.18 0.96
C TYR A 22 6.80 3.33 2.47
N GLU A 23 6.71 4.56 2.95
CA GLU A 23 6.48 4.87 4.36
C GLU A 23 5.16 4.30 4.87
N ASP A 24 4.08 4.54 4.13
CA ASP A 24 2.72 4.16 4.52
C ASP A 24 2.57 2.63 4.50
N LEU A 25 3.08 1.95 3.47
CA LEU A 25 3.08 0.49 3.46
C LEU A 25 3.98 -0.08 4.55
N GLY A 26 5.12 0.54 4.84
CA GLY A 26 5.99 0.13 5.93
C GLY A 26 5.31 0.26 7.30
N MET A 27 4.62 1.38 7.54
CA MET A 27 3.80 1.60 8.74
C MET A 27 2.70 0.54 8.86
N LEU A 28 1.96 0.27 7.79
CA LEU A 28 0.85 -0.68 7.82
C LEU A 28 1.31 -2.12 8.02
N THR A 29 2.37 -2.52 7.33
CA THR A 29 2.86 -3.91 7.34
C THR A 29 3.80 -4.19 8.51
N GLY A 30 4.42 -3.16 9.09
CA GLY A 30 5.51 -3.31 10.05
C GLY A 30 6.86 -3.63 9.41
N GLU A 31 6.94 -3.63 8.08
CA GLU A 31 8.16 -3.94 7.32
C GLU A 31 8.93 -2.67 6.96
N THR A 32 10.26 -2.78 6.90
CA THR A 32 11.13 -1.69 6.42
C THR A 32 11.89 -2.15 5.17
N GLY A 33 12.29 -1.20 4.31
CA GLY A 33 13.07 -1.53 3.10
C GLY A 33 12.28 -2.27 2.01
N LEU A 34 10.98 -2.01 1.88
CA LEU A 34 10.16 -2.55 0.79
C LEU A 34 10.79 -2.19 -0.57
N MET A 35 11.02 -3.20 -1.41
CA MET A 35 11.53 -3.01 -2.76
C MET A 35 10.41 -2.59 -3.73
N THR A 36 10.71 -1.76 -4.73
CA THR A 36 9.70 -1.22 -5.66
C THR A 36 8.83 -2.29 -6.31
N HIS A 37 9.40 -3.45 -6.65
CA HIS A 37 8.68 -4.55 -7.31
C HIS A 37 7.71 -5.30 -6.36
N VAL A 38 7.82 -5.11 -5.04
CA VAL A 38 6.87 -5.69 -4.06
C VAL A 38 5.67 -4.78 -3.80
N LEU A 39 5.77 -3.48 -4.07
CA LEU A 39 4.72 -2.49 -3.77
C LEU A 39 3.35 -2.86 -4.34
N PRO A 40 3.21 -3.29 -5.63
CA PRO A 40 1.89 -3.62 -6.16
C PRO A 40 1.21 -4.77 -5.42
N ARG A 41 1.99 -5.75 -4.93
CA ARG A 41 1.48 -6.87 -4.13
C ARG A 41 1.18 -6.45 -2.71
N ALA A 42 2.04 -5.65 -2.10
CA ALA A 42 1.81 -5.09 -0.76
C ALA A 42 0.52 -4.25 -0.72
N MET A 43 0.32 -3.35 -1.68
CA MET A 43 -0.92 -2.57 -1.81
C MET A 43 -2.16 -3.46 -1.94
N LYS A 44 -2.10 -4.52 -2.75
CA LYS A 44 -3.20 -5.49 -2.86
C LYS A 44 -3.46 -6.25 -1.56
N ALA A 45 -2.42 -6.54 -0.78
CA ALA A 45 -2.54 -7.31 0.46
C ALA A 45 -3.16 -6.49 1.60
N VAL A 46 -2.88 -5.19 1.67
CA VAL A 46 -3.46 -4.27 2.66
C VAL A 46 -4.85 -3.78 2.26
N LYS A 47 -5.18 -3.79 0.95
CA LYS A 47 -6.46 -3.26 0.43
C LYS A 47 -7.71 -3.76 1.16
N PRO A 48 -7.89 -5.06 1.46
CA PRO A 48 -9.09 -5.52 2.17
C PRO A 48 -9.27 -4.89 3.56
N TRP A 49 -8.17 -4.64 4.27
CA TRP A 49 -8.23 -3.98 5.57
C TRP A 49 -8.48 -2.47 5.44
N LEU A 50 -7.88 -1.83 4.43
CA LEU A 50 -8.21 -0.44 4.12
C LEU A 50 -9.70 -0.28 3.76
N GLN A 51 -10.30 -1.24 3.06
CA GLN A 51 -11.73 -1.20 2.74
C GLN A 51 -12.64 -1.35 3.97
N ASP A 52 -12.18 -2.03 5.01
CA ASP A 52 -12.89 -2.15 6.29
C ASP A 52 -12.81 -0.84 7.10
N LYS A 53 -11.63 -0.20 7.12
CA LYS A 53 -11.40 1.02 7.93
C LYS A 53 -11.80 2.32 7.23
N VAL A 54 -11.67 2.37 5.91
CA VAL A 54 -11.94 3.54 5.07
C VAL A 54 -13.21 3.27 4.28
N THR A 55 -14.36 3.53 4.89
CA THR A 55 -15.68 3.26 4.29
C THR A 55 -16.17 4.36 3.36
N GLU A 56 -15.55 5.54 3.42
CA GLU A 56 -15.93 6.67 2.57
C GLU A 56 -15.66 6.37 1.09
N ALA A 57 -16.73 6.39 0.29
CA ALA A 57 -16.69 6.04 -1.12
C ALA A 57 -15.73 6.89 -1.95
N ARG A 58 -15.50 8.15 -1.54
CA ARG A 58 -14.58 9.07 -2.22
C ARG A 58 -13.16 8.50 -2.29
N PHE A 59 -12.71 7.71 -1.32
CA PHE A 59 -11.38 7.08 -1.38
C PHE A 59 -11.27 5.98 -2.44
N TRP A 60 -12.39 5.44 -2.92
CA TRP A 60 -12.45 4.25 -3.78
C TRP A 60 -12.99 4.53 -5.18
N ASP A 61 -13.22 5.80 -5.52
CA ASP A 61 -13.66 6.24 -6.84
C ASP A 61 -12.64 5.97 -7.95
N GLY A 62 -11.38 5.73 -7.58
CA GLY A 62 -10.28 5.54 -8.52
C GLY A 62 -9.86 6.84 -9.21
N GLU A 63 -10.35 8.00 -8.78
CA GLU A 63 -10.10 9.28 -9.43
C GLU A 63 -8.92 10.04 -8.82
N TYR A 64 -8.23 10.80 -9.67
CA TYR A 64 -7.21 11.73 -9.21
C TYR A 64 -7.91 13.00 -8.72
N ASP A 65 -7.86 13.25 -7.40
CA ASP A 65 -8.63 14.32 -6.76
C ASP A 65 -7.75 15.04 -5.76
N THR A 66 -7.29 16.23 -6.14
CA THR A 66 -6.46 17.12 -5.32
C THR A 66 -7.28 17.96 -4.33
N THR A 67 -8.60 17.90 -4.40
CA THR A 67 -9.50 18.66 -3.52
C THR A 67 -9.90 17.89 -2.27
N HIS A 68 -9.66 16.58 -2.24
CA HIS A 68 -9.88 15.75 -1.06
C HIS A 68 -8.70 15.91 -0.10
N VAL A 69 -8.74 16.95 0.73
CA VAL A 69 -7.64 17.34 1.63
C VAL A 69 -8.03 17.24 3.10
N GLY A 70 -7.03 17.14 3.97
CA GLY A 70 -7.21 17.03 5.42
C GLY A 70 -6.52 15.81 6.00
N GLU A 71 -6.90 15.46 7.22
CA GLU A 71 -6.37 14.31 7.95
C GLU A 71 -7.45 13.25 8.10
N PHE A 72 -7.08 11.99 7.87
CA PHE A 72 -7.91 10.82 8.18
C PHE A 72 -7.31 10.08 9.37
N ASP A 73 -8.15 9.75 10.35
CA ASP A 73 -7.76 8.97 11.53
C ASP A 73 -7.76 7.48 11.19
N LEU A 74 -6.68 7.02 10.58
CA LEU A 74 -6.49 5.61 10.24
C LEU A 74 -5.92 4.88 11.47
N PRO A 75 -6.59 3.87 12.02
CA PRO A 75 -6.08 3.12 13.16
C PRO A 75 -4.80 2.36 12.78
N GLU A 76 -3.88 2.18 13.72
CA GLU A 76 -2.70 1.33 13.50
C GLU A 76 -3.12 -0.15 13.35
N PRO A 77 -2.60 -0.90 12.36
CA PRO A 77 -2.90 -2.32 12.22
C PRO A 77 -2.41 -3.13 13.43
N THR A 78 -3.22 -4.08 13.85
CA THR A 78 -2.83 -5.04 14.89
C THR A 78 -1.83 -6.07 14.34
N LYS A 79 -1.22 -6.86 15.22
CA LYS A 79 -0.37 -8.00 14.80
C LYS A 79 -1.14 -9.06 14.01
N GLU A 80 -2.44 -9.22 14.28
CA GLU A 80 -3.29 -10.13 13.52
C GLU A 80 -3.57 -9.60 12.11
N ASP A 81 -3.78 -8.28 11.97
CA ASP A 81 -3.94 -7.63 10.67
C ASP A 81 -2.66 -7.76 9.83
N GLN A 82 -1.49 -7.50 10.42
CA GLN A 82 -0.19 -7.66 9.76
C GLN A 82 0.02 -9.10 9.27
N LYS A 83 -0.33 -10.09 10.10
CA LYS A 83 -0.29 -11.51 9.71
C LYS A 83 -1.23 -11.80 8.54
N ALA A 84 -2.42 -11.20 8.51
CA ALA A 84 -3.35 -11.34 7.40
C ALA A 84 -2.81 -10.69 6.10
N PHE A 85 -2.11 -9.56 6.20
CA PHE A 85 -1.43 -8.95 5.04
C PHE A 85 -0.38 -9.89 4.49
N PHE A 86 0.46 -10.47 5.36
CA PHE A 86 1.50 -11.40 4.95
C PHE A 86 0.94 -12.66 4.29
N ALA A 87 -0.13 -13.24 4.85
CA ALA A 87 -0.79 -14.41 4.26
C ALA A 87 -1.29 -14.14 2.83
N ARG A 88 -2.02 -13.02 2.64
CA ARG A 88 -2.49 -12.60 1.31
C ARG A 88 -1.32 -12.33 0.37
N PHE A 89 -0.27 -11.68 0.86
CA PHE A 89 0.92 -11.39 0.06
C PHE A 89 1.60 -12.68 -0.41
N ALA A 90 1.76 -13.67 0.47
CA ALA A 90 2.42 -14.95 0.17
C ALA A 90 1.69 -15.77 -0.90
N GLU A 91 0.35 -15.71 -0.94
CA GLU A 91 -0.47 -16.37 -1.96
C GLU A 91 -0.36 -15.73 -3.35
N MET A 92 0.05 -14.45 -3.42
CA MET A 92 0.17 -13.76 -4.70
C MET A 92 1.39 -14.27 -5.49
N PRO A 93 1.27 -14.42 -6.82
CA PRO A 93 2.38 -14.87 -7.65
C PRO A 93 3.55 -13.88 -7.57
N ASN A 94 4.77 -14.41 -7.40
CA ASN A 94 5.97 -13.59 -7.39
C ASN A 94 6.30 -13.15 -8.84
N PRO A 95 6.31 -11.83 -9.13
CA PRO A 95 6.55 -11.33 -10.49
C PRO A 95 7.96 -11.62 -11.03
N LEU A 96 8.89 -12.03 -10.16
CA LEU A 96 10.26 -12.40 -10.49
C LEU A 96 10.50 -13.92 -10.42
N ALA A 97 9.50 -14.73 -10.05
CA ALA A 97 9.66 -16.18 -10.05
C ALA A 97 9.98 -16.69 -11.47
N GLY A 98 11.05 -17.46 -11.59
CA GLY A 98 11.49 -18.03 -12.87
C GLY A 98 12.11 -17.02 -13.84
N LYS A 99 12.34 -15.77 -13.43
CA LYS A 99 13.05 -14.79 -14.25
C LYS A 99 14.54 -14.79 -13.92
N GLU A 100 15.36 -14.83 -14.97
CA GLU A 100 16.79 -14.62 -14.85
C GLU A 100 17.04 -13.16 -14.47
N VAL A 101 17.58 -12.94 -13.27
CA VAL A 101 17.91 -11.60 -12.77
C VAL A 101 19.42 -11.38 -12.89
N ILE A 102 19.82 -10.30 -13.55
CA ILE A 102 21.23 -9.89 -13.62
C ILE A 102 21.48 -8.88 -12.50
N ILE A 103 22.41 -9.19 -11.61
CA ILE A 103 22.85 -8.25 -10.57
C ILE A 103 23.76 -7.21 -11.24
N VAL A 104 23.30 -5.96 -11.33
CA VAL A 104 24.15 -4.83 -11.71
C VAL A 104 24.82 -4.32 -10.45
N GLN A 105 26.11 -4.58 -10.29
CA GLN A 105 26.92 -3.92 -9.26
C GLN A 105 27.18 -2.48 -9.73
N VAL A 106 26.82 -1.51 -8.88
CA VAL A 106 27.08 -0.07 -9.09
C VAL A 106 28.35 0.30 -8.35
#